data_AF-A0A352XPT5-F1
#
_entry.id   AF-A0A352XPT5-F1
#
_cell.length_a   1.000
_cell.length_b   1.000
_cell.length_c   1.000
_cell.angle_alpha   90.00
_cell.angle_beta   90.00
_cell.angle_gamma   90.00
#
_symmetry.space_group_name_H-M   'P 1'
#
loop_
_entity.id
_entity.type
_entity.pdbx_description
1 polymer ?
#
loop_
_entity_poly.entity_id
_entity_poly.type
_entity_poly.pdbx_seq_one_letter_code
_entity_poly.pdbx_strand_id
1 'polypeptide(L)'
;ETAKADLMLVDENDPLESGIEVIAKPPGKKLQSITLLSGGERSMTAVALLFSIYMIKPSPFCVLDELDAPLDESNINRFVKVLDRFIDNSQFIIVTHSKRTMARADVMYGVTMEEFGVSKPVGMRLTQAGDTNNSKTEAKTAAQKAALRLDA
;
A
#
# COMPACT_ATOMS: atom_id res chain seq x y z
N GLU A 1 12.66 1.88 21.37
CA GLU A 1 13.71 2.28 20.40
C GLU A 1 13.08 2.54 19.04
N THR A 2 13.59 3.52 18.28
CA THR A 2 13.07 3.90 16.96
C THR A 2 13.76 3.11 15.83
N ALA A 3 12.97 2.60 14.88
CA ALA A 3 13.50 2.00 13.66
C ALA A 3 14.12 3.08 12.75
N LYS A 4 15.13 2.70 11.96
CA LYS A 4 15.79 3.59 10.97
C LYS A 4 16.07 2.82 9.68
N ALA A 5 16.12 3.50 8.56
CA ALA A 5 16.60 2.95 7.29
C ALA A 5 17.25 4.07 6.49
N ASP A 6 18.20 3.72 5.63
CA ASP A 6 18.92 4.67 4.78
C ASP A 6 19.33 4.03 3.44
N LEU A 7 19.65 4.87 2.46
CA LEU A 7 20.19 4.48 1.16
C LEU A 7 21.60 5.04 1.03
N MET A 8 22.57 4.17 0.75
CA MET A 8 23.97 4.56 0.56
C MET A 8 24.42 4.20 -0.85
N LEU A 9 25.19 5.08 -1.49
CA LEU A 9 25.91 4.73 -2.71
C LEU A 9 27.10 3.86 -2.35
N VAL A 10 27.32 2.80 -3.13
CA VAL A 10 28.51 1.95 -2.98
C VAL A 10 29.77 2.70 -3.42
N ASP A 11 29.67 3.53 -4.46
CA ASP A 11 30.71 4.46 -4.91
C ASP A 11 30.14 5.87 -5.08
N GLU A 12 30.53 6.80 -4.21
CA GLU A 12 30.09 8.19 -4.27
C GLU A 12 30.74 8.99 -5.42
N ASN A 13 31.84 8.47 -6.01
CA ASN A 13 32.57 9.17 -7.06
C ASN A 13 31.94 9.00 -8.45
N ASP A 14 31.17 7.93 -8.66
CA ASP A 14 30.40 7.70 -9.89
C ASP A 14 28.94 7.29 -9.56
N PRO A 15 28.08 8.24 -9.19
CA PRO A 15 26.71 7.95 -8.75
C PRO A 15 25.82 7.30 -9.82
N LEU A 16 26.15 7.42 -11.11
CA LEU A 16 25.34 6.88 -12.20
C LEU A 16 25.56 5.37 -12.38
N GLU A 17 26.80 4.92 -12.18
CA GLU A 17 27.19 3.51 -12.30
C GLU A 17 27.30 2.81 -10.93
N SER A 18 27.18 3.56 -9.82
CA SER A 18 27.20 3.01 -8.47
C SER A 18 25.95 2.18 -8.16
N GLY A 19 26.17 1.05 -7.48
CA GLY A 19 25.10 0.35 -6.79
C GLY A 19 24.50 1.18 -5.65
N ILE A 20 23.31 0.79 -5.20
CA ILE A 20 22.65 1.36 -4.02
C ILE A 20 22.56 0.27 -2.95
N GLU A 21 23.15 0.53 -1.79
CA GLU A 21 22.98 -0.31 -0.61
C GLU A 21 21.81 0.19 0.24
N VAL A 22 20.89 -0.73 0.56
CA VAL A 22 19.77 -0.48 1.47
C VAL A 22 20.13 -1.01 2.86
N ILE A 23 20.20 -0.12 3.84
CA ILE A 23 20.49 -0.48 5.23
C ILE A 23 19.28 -0.18 6.11
N ALA A 24 19.02 -1.05 7.08
CA ALA A 24 17.95 -0.82 8.05
C ALA A 24 18.33 -1.27 9.45
N LYS A 25 17.75 -0.58 10.42
CA LYS A 25 17.76 -0.89 11.86
C LYS A 25 16.32 -1.17 12.29
N PRO A 26 15.90 -2.45 12.31
CA PRO A 26 14.64 -2.84 12.95
C PRO A 26 14.64 -2.51 14.45
N PRO A 27 13.47 -2.39 15.09
CA PRO A 27 13.38 -2.18 16.53
C PRO A 27 14.15 -3.27 17.31
N GLY A 28 15.03 -2.89 18.23
CA GLY A 28 15.81 -3.84 19.03
C GLY A 28 17.01 -4.48 18.31
N LYS A 29 17.30 -4.12 17.05
CA LYS A 29 18.44 -4.63 16.28
C LYS A 29 19.45 -3.55 15.94
N LYS A 30 20.65 -3.96 15.52
CA LYS A 30 21.66 -3.07 14.94
C LYS A 30 21.35 -2.77 13.48
N LEU A 31 21.92 -1.68 12.98
CA LEU A 31 21.91 -1.32 11.57
C LEU A 31 22.61 -2.42 10.77
N GLN A 32 21.97 -2.93 9.72
CA GLN A 32 22.50 -4.00 8.90
C GLN A 32 21.93 -3.93 7.48
N SER A 33 22.64 -4.54 6.53
CA SER A 33 22.23 -4.62 5.14
C SER A 33 20.90 -5.36 4.99
N ILE A 34 20.06 -4.96 4.02
CA ILE A 34 18.73 -5.55 3.78
C ILE A 34 18.77 -7.07 3.57
N THR A 35 19.89 -7.59 3.05
CA THR A 35 20.14 -9.02 2.81
C THR A 35 20.21 -9.84 4.10
N LEU A 36 20.63 -9.22 5.21
CA LEU A 36 20.79 -9.83 6.53
C LEU A 36 19.51 -9.79 7.37
N LEU A 37 18.48 -9.09 6.91
CA LEU A 37 17.19 -9.00 7.60
C LEU A 37 16.36 -10.28 7.44
N SER A 38 15.52 -10.58 8.44
CA SER A 38 14.52 -11.64 8.34
C SER A 38 13.51 -11.35 7.22
N GLY A 39 12.76 -12.36 6.76
CA GLY A 39 11.79 -12.20 5.66
C GLY A 39 10.75 -11.10 5.91
N GLY A 40 10.18 -11.03 7.11
CA GLY A 40 9.21 -9.99 7.47
C GLY A 40 9.83 -8.59 7.56
N GLU A 41 11.03 -8.46 8.16
CA GLU A 41 11.75 -7.17 8.25
C GLU A 41 12.17 -6.66 6.87
N ARG A 42 12.64 -7.56 6.00
CA ARG A 42 13.00 -7.27 4.62
C ARG A 42 11.79 -6.77 3.83
N SER A 43 10.66 -7.44 3.97
CA SER A 43 9.41 -7.06 3.32
C SER A 43 8.94 -5.68 3.77
N MET A 44 8.94 -5.41 5.08
CA MET A 44 8.58 -4.09 5.62
C MET A 44 9.54 -2.99 5.16
N THR A 45 10.84 -3.28 5.08
CA THR A 45 11.84 -2.33 4.59
C THR A 45 11.63 -2.03 3.10
N ALA A 46 11.34 -3.05 2.29
CA ALA A 46 11.03 -2.88 0.87
C ALA A 46 9.74 -2.06 0.65
N VAL A 47 8.69 -2.34 1.42
CA VAL A 47 7.44 -1.56 1.41
C VAL A 47 7.71 -0.10 1.80
N ALA A 48 8.52 0.15 2.82
CA ALA A 48 8.89 1.50 3.23
C ALA A 48 9.68 2.24 2.14
N LEU A 49 10.59 1.55 1.45
CA LEU A 49 11.33 2.09 0.32
C LEU A 49 10.40 2.43 -0.86
N LEU A 50 9.49 1.52 -1.21
CA LEU A 50 8.48 1.74 -2.25
C LEU A 50 7.67 3.02 -1.99
N PHE A 51 7.14 3.18 -0.76
CA PHE A 51 6.40 4.38 -0.41
C PHE A 51 7.27 5.64 -0.36
N SER A 52 8.55 5.52 0.03
CA SER A 52 9.49 6.65 -0.01
C SER A 52 9.71 7.16 -1.44
N ILE A 53 9.85 6.26 -2.40
CA ILE A 53 9.92 6.61 -3.83
C ILE A 53 8.61 7.24 -4.29
N TYR A 54 7.48 6.65 -3.90
CA TYR A 54 6.16 7.15 -4.27
C TYR A 54 5.88 8.57 -3.73
N MET A 55 6.40 8.92 -2.56
CA MET A 55 6.27 10.27 -1.97
C MET A 55 6.92 11.36 -2.81
N ILE A 56 7.99 11.05 -3.55
CA ILE A 56 8.72 12.02 -4.36
C ILE A 56 7.92 12.41 -5.60
N LYS A 57 7.26 11.42 -6.24
CA LYS A 57 6.49 11.63 -7.46
C LYS A 57 5.23 10.76 -7.44
N PRO A 58 4.17 11.20 -6.73
CA PRO A 58 2.95 10.42 -6.63
C PRO A 58 2.26 10.33 -8.00
N SER A 59 1.93 9.10 -8.40
CA SER A 59 1.14 8.83 -9.61
C SER A 59 -0.35 9.07 -9.33
N PRO A 60 -1.15 9.53 -10.32
CA PRO A 60 -2.60 9.68 -10.16
C PRO A 60 -3.31 8.37 -9.79
N PHE A 61 -2.72 7.22 -10.12
CA PHE A 61 -3.17 5.91 -9.64
C PHE A 61 -1.98 4.97 -9.36
N CYS A 62 -2.20 3.98 -8.48
CA CYS A 62 -1.23 2.97 -8.09
C CYS A 62 -1.93 1.62 -7.97
N VAL A 63 -1.35 0.58 -8.58
CA VAL A 63 -1.84 -0.80 -8.49
C VAL A 63 -0.86 -1.60 -7.65
N LEU A 64 -1.34 -2.23 -6.58
CA LEU A 64 -0.55 -3.04 -5.67
C LEU A 64 -1.12 -4.47 -5.64
N ASP A 65 -0.28 -5.46 -5.91
CA ASP A 65 -0.67 -6.87 -5.91
C ASP A 65 -0.03 -7.60 -4.73
N GLU A 66 -0.86 -8.07 -3.80
CA GLU A 66 -0.50 -8.84 -2.60
C GLU A 66 0.68 -8.28 -1.77
N LEU A 67 0.88 -6.97 -1.83
CA LEU A 67 2.00 -6.31 -1.14
C LEU A 67 1.97 -6.51 0.39
N ASP A 68 0.79 -6.78 0.94
CA ASP A 68 0.57 -7.02 2.36
C ASP A 68 0.64 -8.49 2.79
N ALA A 69 0.78 -9.45 1.85
CA ALA A 69 0.92 -10.87 2.15
C ALA A 69 2.07 -11.23 3.10
N PRO A 70 3.28 -10.61 3.02
CA PRO A 70 4.37 -10.94 3.94
C PRO A 70 4.29 -10.21 5.30
N LEU A 71 3.25 -9.40 5.53
CA LEU A 71 3.12 -8.55 6.73
C LEU A 71 2.26 -9.23 7.79
N ASP A 72 2.64 -9.07 9.06
CA ASP A 72 1.78 -9.44 10.19
C ASP A 72 0.66 -8.39 10.41
N GLU A 73 -0.32 -8.71 11.26
CA GLU A 73 -1.45 -7.81 11.52
C GLU A 73 -1.04 -6.41 12.00
N SER A 74 0.04 -6.31 12.79
CA SER A 74 0.54 -5.03 13.31
C SER A 74 1.08 -4.16 12.18
N ASN A 75 1.85 -4.75 11.27
CA ASN A 75 2.44 -4.06 10.13
C ASN A 75 1.40 -3.78 9.03
N ILE A 76 0.37 -4.61 8.84
CA ILE A 76 -0.77 -4.30 7.97
C ILE A 76 -1.45 -3.00 8.41
N ASN A 77 -1.68 -2.79 9.71
CA ASN A 77 -2.25 -1.54 10.20
C ASN A 77 -1.34 -0.33 9.91
N ARG A 78 -0.01 -0.50 9.93
CA ARG A 78 0.94 0.56 9.56
C ARG A 78 0.90 0.84 8.05
N PHE A 79 0.87 -0.22 7.24
CA PHE A 79 0.72 -0.16 5.80
C PHE A 79 -0.53 0.64 5.40
N VAL A 80 -1.68 0.30 5.97
CA VAL A 80 -2.94 1.00 5.73
C VAL A 80 -2.86 2.48 6.11
N LYS A 81 -2.27 2.82 7.26
CA LYS A 81 -2.06 4.22 7.67
C LYS A 81 -1.17 5.00 6.72
N VAL A 82 -0.21 4.34 6.06
CA VAL A 82 0.64 4.98 5.06
C VAL A 82 -0.17 5.27 3.81
N LEU A 83 -0.98 4.31 3.33
CA LEU A 83 -1.90 4.50 2.20
C LEU A 83 -2.86 5.66 2.42
N ASP A 84 -3.43 5.78 3.62
CA ASP A 84 -4.35 6.86 4.00
C ASP A 84 -3.80 8.27 3.78
N ARG A 85 -2.48 8.44 3.70
CA ARG A 85 -1.86 9.74 3.42
C ARG A 85 -1.91 10.14 1.95
N PHE A 86 -2.22 9.21 1.06
CA PHE A 86 -2.16 9.41 -0.38
C PHE A 86 -3.54 9.30 -1.07
N ILE A 87 -4.54 8.72 -0.41
CA ILE A 87 -5.87 8.44 -1.01
C ILE A 87 -6.63 9.68 -1.52
N ASP A 88 -6.29 10.88 -1.05
CA ASP A 88 -6.92 12.12 -1.52
C ASP A 88 -6.41 12.56 -2.90
N ASN A 89 -5.15 12.23 -3.19
CA ASN A 89 -4.44 12.65 -4.41
C ASN A 89 -4.31 11.52 -5.44
N SER A 90 -4.30 10.26 -4.97
CA SER A 90 -3.99 9.10 -5.77
C SER A 90 -4.98 7.97 -5.56
N GLN A 91 -5.43 7.35 -6.65
CA GLN A 91 -6.30 6.17 -6.59
C GLN A 91 -5.47 4.91 -6.36
N PHE A 92 -5.75 4.17 -5.29
CA PHE A 92 -5.13 2.86 -5.04
C PHE A 92 -6.07 1.73 -5.46
N ILE A 93 -5.55 0.82 -6.28
CA ILE A 93 -6.18 -0.45 -6.64
C ILE A 93 -5.32 -1.54 -5.99
N ILE A 94 -5.88 -2.23 -5.00
CA ILE A 94 -5.13 -3.20 -4.19
C ILE A 94 -5.76 -4.58 -4.36
N VAL A 95 -4.97 -5.54 -4.82
CA VAL A 95 -5.31 -6.96 -4.81
C VAL A 95 -4.76 -7.54 -3.52
N THR A 96 -5.63 -8.10 -2.69
CA THR A 96 -5.26 -8.64 -1.38
C THR A 96 -6.30 -9.64 -0.88
N HIS A 97 -5.88 -10.54 0.01
CA HIS A 97 -6.77 -11.40 0.82
C HIS A 97 -6.87 -10.92 2.29
N SER A 98 -6.19 -9.83 2.65
CA SER A 98 -6.17 -9.27 4.01
C SER A 98 -7.49 -8.60 4.36
N LYS A 99 -8.23 -9.18 5.31
CA LYS A 99 -9.49 -8.60 5.83
C LYS A 99 -9.31 -7.18 6.37
N ARG A 100 -8.14 -6.86 6.94
CA ARG A 100 -7.85 -5.52 7.49
C ARG A 100 -7.65 -4.49 6.38
N THR A 101 -6.94 -4.84 5.32
CA THR A 101 -6.75 -3.98 4.14
C THR A 101 -8.08 -3.78 3.41
N MET A 102 -8.83 -4.87 3.21
CA MET A 102 -10.19 -4.86 2.66
C MET A 102 -11.15 -3.95 3.43
N ALA A 103 -11.11 -3.98 4.77
CA ALA A 103 -12.00 -3.19 5.61
C ALA A 103 -11.79 -1.66 5.48
N ARG A 104 -10.63 -1.23 4.94
CA ARG A 104 -10.36 0.20 4.70
C ARG A 104 -10.81 0.67 3.32
N ALA A 105 -11.07 -0.23 2.37
CA ALA A 105 -11.38 0.13 1.00
C ALA A 105 -12.70 0.91 0.87
N ASP A 106 -12.76 1.86 -0.06
CA ASP A 106 -13.99 2.58 -0.43
C ASP A 106 -14.92 1.71 -1.30
N VAL A 107 -14.32 0.92 -2.18
CA VAL A 107 -15.00 0.04 -3.14
C VAL A 107 -14.24 -1.28 -3.14
N MET A 108 -14.98 -2.38 -3.13
CA MET A 108 -14.42 -3.73 -3.21
C MET A 108 -14.95 -4.43 -4.45
N TYR A 109 -14.04 -5.03 -5.21
CA TYR A 109 -14.37 -5.93 -6.31
C TYR A 109 -13.98 -7.34 -5.89
N GLY A 110 -14.96 -8.19 -5.65
CA GLY A 110 -14.77 -9.63 -5.49
C GLY A 110 -14.73 -10.30 -6.85
N VAL A 111 -13.90 -11.34 -6.99
CA VAL A 111 -13.90 -12.20 -8.18
C VAL A 111 -14.42 -13.57 -7.76
N THR A 112 -15.47 -14.05 -8.42
CA THR A 112 -16.05 -15.38 -8.19
C THR A 112 -16.00 -16.22 -9.47
N MET A 113 -16.14 -17.53 -9.33
CA MET A 113 -16.24 -18.47 -10.45
C MET A 113 -17.54 -19.26 -10.30
N GLU A 114 -18.61 -18.78 -10.94
CA GLU A 114 -19.91 -19.49 -10.99
C GLU A 114 -19.80 -20.74 -11.89
N GLU A 115 -19.07 -20.60 -13.00
CA GLU A 115 -18.72 -21.67 -13.93
C GLU A 115 -17.22 -21.93 -13.87
N PHE A 116 -16.82 -23.20 -14.03
CA PHE A 116 -15.42 -23.58 -13.96
C PHE A 116 -14.62 -22.88 -15.07
N GLY A 117 -13.57 -22.15 -14.67
CA GLY A 117 -12.70 -21.42 -15.60
C GLY A 117 -13.23 -20.05 -16.05
N VAL A 118 -14.42 -19.63 -15.62
CA VAL A 118 -14.98 -18.31 -15.98
C VAL A 118 -15.01 -17.40 -14.75
N SER A 119 -14.17 -16.36 -14.76
CA SER A 119 -14.14 -15.35 -13.69
C SER A 119 -15.23 -14.30 -13.88
N LYS A 120 -15.99 -14.03 -12.82
CA LYS A 120 -17.05 -13.02 -12.79
C LYS A 120 -16.79 -12.00 -11.68
N PRO A 121 -16.63 -10.70 -12.00
CA PRO A 121 -16.45 -9.67 -10.99
C PRO A 121 -17.78 -9.30 -10.32
N VAL A 122 -17.74 -9.02 -9.03
CA VAL A 122 -18.85 -8.52 -8.21
C VAL A 122 -18.36 -7.29 -7.46
N GLY A 123 -18.96 -6.13 -7.72
CA GLY A 123 -18.60 -4.87 -7.06
C GLY A 123 -19.50 -4.56 -5.87
N MET A 124 -18.93 -4.09 -4.76
CA MET A 124 -19.68 -3.43 -3.69
C MET A 124 -19.01 -2.12 -3.29
N ARG A 125 -19.81 -1.13 -2.90
CA ARG A 125 -19.34 0.10 -2.27
C ARG A 125 -19.42 -0.05 -0.76
N LEU A 126 -18.30 0.12 -0.08
CA LEU A 126 -18.24 0.06 1.38
C LEU A 126 -18.57 1.45 1.93
N THR A 127 -19.71 1.56 2.63
CA THR A 127 -20.06 2.76 3.40
C THR A 127 -19.53 2.61 4.82
N GLN A 128 -18.96 3.66 5.39
CA GLN A 128 -18.52 3.63 6.79
C GLN A 128 -19.74 3.47 7.69
N ALA A 129 -19.70 2.51 8.61
CA ALA A 129 -20.73 2.29 9.62
C ALA A 129 -20.74 3.48 10.60
N GLY A 130 -21.53 4.52 10.27
CA GLY A 130 -21.62 5.76 11.03
C GLY A 130 -22.32 6.92 10.29
N ASP A 131 -22.37 6.88 8.96
CA ASP A 131 -22.96 7.95 8.13
C ASP A 131 -24.48 7.74 7.87
N THR A 132 -25.25 7.40 8.91
CA THR A 132 -26.73 7.29 8.79
C THR A 132 -27.47 8.62 8.92
N ASN A 133 -26.77 9.76 9.08
CA ASN A 133 -27.42 11.07 9.11
C ASN A 133 -26.65 12.12 8.29
N ASN A 134 -27.40 12.75 7.36
CA ASN A 134 -27.14 13.95 6.55
C ASN A 134 -26.51 13.84 5.15
N SER A 135 -27.39 14.02 4.16
CA SER A 135 -27.31 14.93 2.99
C SER A 135 -25.98 15.14 2.27
N LYS A 136 -25.97 14.76 0.97
CA LYS A 136 -24.95 15.06 -0.06
C LYS A 136 -23.55 14.57 0.29
N THR A 137 -23.31 13.28 0.08
CA THR A 137 -21.98 12.67 0.16
C THR A 137 -21.08 13.21 -0.97
N GLU A 138 -20.36 14.30 -0.71
CA GLU A 138 -19.23 14.69 -1.55
C GLU A 138 -18.19 13.56 -1.54
N ALA A 139 -17.69 13.18 -2.71
CA ALA A 139 -16.65 12.15 -2.82
C ALA A 139 -15.36 12.63 -2.15
N LYS A 140 -15.02 12.00 -1.02
CA LYS A 140 -13.88 12.39 -0.18
C LYS A 140 -12.55 11.88 -0.76
N THR A 141 -12.53 10.67 -1.33
CA THR A 141 -11.29 10.04 -1.83
C THR A 141 -11.18 10.06 -3.35
N ALA A 142 -9.95 9.92 -3.88
CA ALA A 142 -9.71 9.78 -5.32
C ALA A 142 -10.45 8.57 -5.92
N ALA A 143 -10.56 7.47 -5.16
CA ALA A 143 -11.30 6.27 -5.56
C ALA A 143 -12.81 6.54 -5.66
N GLN A 144 -13.41 7.25 -4.70
CA GLN A 144 -14.83 7.63 -4.76
C GLN A 144 -15.13 8.56 -5.94
N LYS A 145 -14.24 9.51 -6.23
CA LYS A 145 -14.35 10.41 -7.40
C LYS A 145 -14.25 9.64 -8.71
N ALA A 146 -13.37 8.65 -8.80
CA ALA A 146 -13.25 7.78 -9.97
C ALA A 146 -14.50 6.91 -10.17
N ALA A 147 -15.02 6.32 -9.09
CA ALA A 147 -16.22 5.48 -9.14
C ALA A 147 -17.46 6.25 -9.62
N LEU A 148 -17.66 7.50 -9.19
CA LEU A 148 -18.79 8.33 -9.64
C LEU A 148 -18.77 8.65 -11.15
N ARG A 149 -17.60 8.61 -11.80
CA ARG A 149 -17.47 8.84 -13.25
C ARG A 149 -17.79 7.61 -14.10
N LEU A 150 -17.77 6.42 -13.50
CA LEU A 150 -18.09 5.17 -14.20
C LEU A 150 -19.60 4.90 -14.25
N ASP A 151 -20.36 5.49 -13.33
CA ASP A 151 -21.82 5.37 -13.23
C ASP A 151 -22.60 6.45 -14.03
N ALA A 152 -21.90 7.31 -14.79
CA ALA A 152 -22.45 8.44 -15.58
C ALA A 152 -22.25 8.23 -17.09
#